data_AF-A0A7W1EVU4-F1
#
_entry.id   AF-A0A7W1EVU4-F1
#
_cell.length_a   1.000
_cell.length_b   1.000
_cell.length_c   1.000
_cell.angle_alpha   90.00
_cell.angle_beta   90.00
_cell.angle_gamma   90.00
#
_symmetry.space_group_name_H-M   'P 1'
#
loop_
_entity.id
_entity.type
_entity.pdbx_description
1 polymer ?
#
loop_
_entity_poly.entity_id
_entity_poly.type
_entity_poly.pdbx_seq_one_letter_code
_entity_poly.pdbx_strand_id
1 'polypeptide(L)'
;MKLRIGDKVRFLNETGEGIVSRIKDKTSVFVEMQDGFEIPYLVSQLVPIHTELIVDKNTDNIEIDPEANINDAVYLVIEPDHELPTLINDYKIYLFNSSAYNVLFSYSIKDEEYFQTLKHGELGAYQKILLKQVKIQFFKEYSYHKIECLFYKNTHFKTQMPIVEIVNISPKTLAESKVIKHDEFKFSVYGFLLKDEFLMQTNVEQELSLVDIAKLKSIKEFNSRSKTSKSNKEYLKSLEKEVDLHITELIENPEGLSNFEMLNIQLEKFDNELDDAVFKNMKKIVFIHGVGNGRLKQEIIERLKKTKGVTFQDGSYKDYGFGATQVNIL
;
A
#
# COMPACT_ATOMS: atom_id res chain seq x y z
N MET A 1 -12.73 20.14 -8.82
CA MET A 1 -12.60 18.88 -8.07
C MET A 1 -11.20 18.34 -8.28
N LYS A 2 -10.47 17.97 -7.22
CA LYS A 2 -9.07 17.53 -7.31
C LYS A 2 -9.01 16.03 -7.02
N LEU A 3 -8.80 15.21 -8.06
CA LEU A 3 -8.64 13.77 -7.91
C LEU A 3 -7.29 13.43 -7.28
N ARG A 4 -7.27 12.37 -6.46
CA ARG A 4 -6.09 11.88 -5.75
C ARG A 4 -5.85 10.41 -6.07
N ILE A 5 -4.60 9.97 -5.92
CA ILE A 5 -4.26 8.54 -6.00
C ILE A 5 -5.06 7.80 -4.92
N GLY A 6 -5.72 6.71 -5.30
CA GLY A 6 -6.61 5.90 -4.47
C GLY A 6 -8.10 6.25 -4.59
N ASP A 7 -8.47 7.38 -5.20
CA ASP A 7 -9.88 7.72 -5.40
C ASP A 7 -10.52 6.73 -6.38
N LYS A 8 -11.63 6.10 -5.98
CA LYS A 8 -12.47 5.33 -6.92
C LYS A 8 -13.21 6.32 -7.82
N VAL A 9 -13.17 6.11 -9.13
CA VAL A 9 -13.75 7.01 -10.13
C VAL A 9 -14.66 6.26 -11.08
N ARG A 10 -15.73 6.90 -11.51
CA ARG A 10 -16.61 6.49 -12.60
C ARG A 10 -16.26 7.30 -13.84
N PHE A 11 -16.27 6.65 -15.00
CA PHE A 11 -16.06 7.33 -16.28
C PHE A 11 -17.31 8.08 -16.72
N LEU A 12 -17.16 9.31 -17.20
CA LEU A 12 -18.29 10.18 -17.56
C LEU A 12 -18.86 9.85 -18.96
N ASN A 13 -18.00 9.36 -19.86
CA ASN A 13 -18.35 9.10 -21.26
C ASN A 13 -18.44 7.61 -21.62
N GLU A 14 -18.22 6.71 -20.66
CA GLU A 14 -18.28 5.26 -20.87
C GLU A 14 -18.71 4.54 -19.59
N THR A 15 -19.14 3.29 -19.75
CA THR A 15 -19.50 2.43 -18.63
C THR A 15 -18.26 1.79 -18.04
N GLY A 16 -17.95 2.14 -16.80
CA GLY A 16 -16.89 1.51 -16.03
C GLY A 16 -16.52 2.30 -14.78
N GLU A 17 -15.77 1.65 -13.90
CA GLU A 17 -15.19 2.24 -12.69
C GLU A 17 -13.74 1.79 -12.59
N GLY A 18 -12.91 2.62 -11.97
CA GLY A 18 -11.53 2.27 -11.69
C GLY A 18 -10.99 3.05 -10.49
N ILE A 19 -9.73 2.83 -10.15
CA ILE A 19 -9.06 3.49 -9.03
C ILE A 19 -7.93 4.34 -9.59
N VAL A 20 -7.85 5.61 -9.21
CA VAL A 20 -6.73 6.46 -9.64
C VAL A 20 -5.43 5.88 -9.07
N SER A 21 -4.54 5.36 -9.91
CA SER A 21 -3.28 4.73 -9.47
C SER A 21 -2.11 5.72 -9.43
N ARG A 22 -2.12 6.71 -10.33
CA ARG A 22 -1.07 7.74 -10.44
C ARG A 22 -1.60 9.06 -10.98
N ILE A 23 -1.09 10.18 -10.48
CA ILE A 23 -1.34 11.50 -11.07
C ILE A 23 -0.16 11.86 -11.99
N LYS A 24 -0.44 12.16 -13.26
CA LYS A 24 0.59 12.60 -14.22
C LYS A 24 0.82 14.10 -14.11
N ASP A 25 -0.26 14.87 -14.11
CA ASP A 25 -0.26 16.34 -14.04
C ASP A 25 -1.62 16.85 -13.53
N LYS A 26 -1.86 18.17 -13.58
CA LYS A 26 -3.12 18.79 -13.11
C LYS A 26 -4.36 18.37 -13.90
N THR A 27 -4.19 17.81 -15.10
CA THR A 27 -5.26 17.52 -16.06
C THR A 27 -5.38 16.04 -16.40
N SER A 28 -4.35 15.23 -16.13
CA SER A 28 -4.29 13.82 -16.49
C SER A 28 -3.90 12.93 -15.30
N VAL A 29 -4.62 11.81 -15.17
CA VAL A 29 -4.39 10.76 -14.16
C VAL A 29 -4.42 9.38 -14.82
N PHE A 30 -3.76 8.41 -14.21
CA PHE A 30 -3.87 7.00 -14.58
C PHE A 30 -4.89 6.34 -13.66
N VAL A 31 -5.78 5.54 -14.26
CA VAL A 31 -6.82 4.80 -13.56
C VAL A 31 -6.57 3.31 -13.79
N GLU A 32 -6.42 2.57 -12.69
CA GLU A 32 -6.35 1.11 -12.66
C GLU A 32 -7.75 0.51 -12.76
N MET A 33 -7.92 -0.36 -13.73
CA MET A 33 -9.14 -1.12 -14.00
C MET A 33 -9.20 -2.40 -13.16
N GLN A 34 -10.34 -3.10 -13.15
CA GLN A 34 -10.52 -4.34 -12.37
C GLN A 34 -9.59 -5.49 -12.78
N ASP A 35 -9.09 -5.45 -14.01
CA ASP A 35 -8.14 -6.43 -14.57
C ASP A 35 -6.67 -6.05 -14.32
N GLY A 36 -6.41 -4.93 -13.62
CA GLY A 36 -5.09 -4.45 -13.23
C GLY A 36 -4.37 -3.62 -14.30
N PHE A 37 -5.02 -3.30 -15.42
CA PHE A 37 -4.43 -2.40 -16.41
C PHE A 37 -4.61 -0.92 -16.03
N GLU A 38 -3.56 -0.12 -16.21
CA GLU A 38 -3.61 1.34 -16.00
C GLU A 38 -3.84 2.08 -17.32
N ILE A 39 -4.90 2.90 -17.36
CA ILE A 39 -5.26 3.71 -18.52
C ILE A 39 -5.21 5.20 -18.17
N PRO A 40 -4.60 6.07 -19.00
CA PRO A 40 -4.59 7.50 -18.76
C PRO A 40 -5.95 8.13 -19.13
N TYR A 41 -6.52 8.87 -18.18
CA TYR A 41 -7.74 9.65 -18.32
C TYR A 41 -7.49 11.14 -18.07
N LEU A 42 -8.34 11.98 -18.64
CA LEU A 42 -8.44 13.38 -18.23
C LEU A 42 -9.26 13.48 -16.95
N VAL A 43 -8.83 14.34 -16.02
CA VAL A 43 -9.57 14.62 -14.77
C VAL A 43 -11.02 15.03 -15.05
N SER A 44 -11.26 15.73 -16.16
CA SER A 44 -12.60 16.15 -16.59
C SER A 44 -13.52 15.01 -17.05
N GLN A 45 -12.99 13.81 -17.32
CA GLN A 45 -13.74 12.64 -17.75
C GLN A 45 -14.06 11.68 -16.60
N LEU A 46 -13.69 12.05 -15.37
CA LEU A 46 -13.78 11.20 -14.20
C LEU A 46 -14.66 11.85 -13.14
N VAL A 47 -15.52 11.05 -12.53
CA VAL A 47 -16.33 11.44 -11.37
C VAL A 47 -15.93 10.57 -10.20
N PRO A 48 -15.39 11.13 -9.10
CA PRO A 48 -15.02 10.32 -7.95
C PRO A 48 -16.27 9.77 -7.27
N ILE A 49 -16.28 8.45 -7.11
CA ILE A 49 -17.28 7.70 -6.38
C ILE A 49 -16.91 7.82 -4.91
N HIS A 50 -17.43 8.86 -4.26
CA HIS A 50 -17.44 8.88 -2.80
C HIS A 50 -18.49 7.87 -2.36
N THR A 51 -18.09 6.89 -1.56
CA THR A 51 -19.06 6.11 -0.78
C THR A 51 -19.73 7.09 0.16
N GLU A 52 -20.86 7.61 -0.31
CA GLU A 52 -21.80 8.53 0.33
C GLU A 52 -21.35 9.99 0.52
N LEU A 53 -21.71 10.84 -0.45
CA LEU A 53 -22.18 12.20 -0.24
C LEU A 53 -23.14 12.55 -1.38
N ILE A 54 -24.44 12.31 -1.18
CA ILE A 54 -25.46 13.22 -1.73
C ILE A 54 -26.00 13.97 -0.52
N VAL A 55 -25.18 14.90 -0.03
CA VAL A 55 -25.68 16.04 0.73
C VAL A 55 -26.07 17.08 -0.32
N ASP A 56 -27.18 17.76 -0.07
CA ASP A 56 -27.85 18.76 -0.92
C ASP A 56 -26.96 19.47 -1.96
N LYS A 57 -27.49 19.65 -3.18
CA LYS A 57 -26.81 20.33 -4.32
C LYS A 57 -26.34 21.77 -4.03
N ASN A 58 -26.67 22.34 -2.88
CA ASN A 58 -26.37 23.71 -2.48
C ASN A 58 -25.40 23.81 -1.29
N THR A 59 -24.82 22.71 -0.81
CA THR A 59 -23.81 22.77 0.26
C THR A 59 -22.43 22.81 -0.39
N ASP A 60 -21.70 23.93 -0.19
CA ASP A 60 -20.32 24.06 -0.63
C ASP A 60 -19.49 22.87 -0.15
N ASN A 61 -18.65 22.34 -1.06
CA ASN A 61 -17.73 21.25 -0.74
C ASN A 61 -16.87 21.68 0.45
N ILE A 62 -17.04 21.01 1.59
CA ILE A 62 -16.23 21.24 2.78
C ILE A 62 -14.77 20.95 2.38
N GLU A 63 -13.93 21.98 2.33
CA GLU A 63 -12.49 21.80 2.22
C GLU A 63 -12.03 21.05 3.47
N ILE A 64 -11.64 19.79 3.28
CA ILE A 64 -11.07 18.97 4.34
C ILE A 64 -9.65 19.49 4.60
N ASP A 65 -9.51 20.32 5.63
CA ASP A 65 -8.22 20.72 6.17
C ASP A 65 -7.42 19.46 6.57
N PRO A 66 -6.22 19.23 6.00
CA PRO A 66 -5.40 18.05 6.29
C PRO A 66 -4.71 18.10 7.65
N GLU A 67 -4.72 19.23 8.36
CA GLU A 67 -4.28 19.27 9.76
C GLU A 67 -5.42 18.74 10.65
N ALA A 68 -5.13 17.65 11.36
CA ALA A 68 -6.09 16.96 12.23
C ALA A 68 -6.88 17.97 13.06
N ASN A 69 -8.19 18.05 12.82
CA ASN A 69 -9.10 18.77 13.71
C ASN A 69 -8.81 18.25 15.12
N ILE A 70 -8.52 19.17 16.04
CA ILE A 70 -8.14 18.90 17.45
C ILE A 70 -9.24 18.12 18.21
N ASN A 71 -10.39 17.86 17.56
CA ASN A 71 -11.57 17.20 18.09
C ASN A 71 -11.93 15.86 17.41
N ASP A 72 -11.05 15.30 16.56
CA ASP A 72 -11.30 13.98 15.96
C ASP A 72 -11.48 12.94 17.07
N ALA A 73 -12.66 12.31 17.14
CA ALA A 73 -12.94 11.30 18.15
C ALA A 73 -13.86 10.18 17.65
N VAL A 74 -13.81 9.02 18.30
CA VAL A 74 -14.75 7.92 18.13
C VAL A 74 -15.41 7.60 19.45
N TYR A 75 -16.74 7.47 19.42
CA TYR A 75 -17.57 7.21 20.58
C TYR A 75 -18.42 5.96 20.39
N LEU A 76 -18.63 5.21 21.46
CA LEU A 76 -19.78 4.33 21.60
C LEU A 76 -20.91 5.14 22.23
N VAL A 77 -22.06 5.18 21.58
CA VAL A 77 -23.19 6.02 22.00
C VAL A 77 -24.42 5.15 22.27
N ILE A 78 -25.12 5.43 23.37
CA ILE A 78 -26.38 4.78 23.72
C ILE A 78 -27.48 5.83 23.76
N GLU A 79 -28.44 5.68 22.86
CA GLU A 79 -29.62 6.54 22.75
C GLU A 79 -30.84 5.79 23.27
N PRO A 80 -31.51 6.27 24.33
CA PRO A 80 -32.82 5.74 24.72
C PRO A 80 -33.89 6.16 23.72
N ASP A 81 -35.00 5.41 23.63
CA ASP A 81 -36.14 5.76 22.79
C ASP A 81 -37.07 6.85 23.36
N HIS A 82 -36.76 7.35 24.57
CA HIS A 82 -37.52 8.38 25.26
C HIS A 82 -36.65 9.17 26.27
N GLU A 83 -37.02 10.42 26.58
CA GLU A 83 -36.28 11.24 27.56
C GLU A 83 -36.58 10.84 29.02
N LEU A 84 -37.84 10.57 29.34
CA LEU A 84 -38.27 10.13 30.67
C LEU A 84 -37.84 8.69 30.95
N PRO A 85 -37.01 8.42 31.99
CA PRO A 85 -36.49 7.07 32.26
C PRO A 85 -37.55 5.98 32.46
N THR A 86 -38.70 6.34 33.01
CA THR A 86 -39.82 5.42 33.25
C THR A 86 -40.55 4.98 31.99
N LEU A 87 -40.37 5.69 30.87
CA LEU A 87 -41.02 5.41 29.59
C LEU A 87 -40.07 4.79 28.55
N ILE A 88 -38.80 4.59 28.91
CA ILE A 88 -37.82 3.98 28.01
C ILE A 88 -38.15 2.50 27.85
N ASN A 89 -38.35 2.06 26.61
CA ASN A 89 -38.57 0.64 26.31
C ASN A 89 -37.32 0.02 25.68
N ASP A 90 -36.73 0.75 24.74
CA ASP A 90 -35.58 0.31 23.98
C ASP A 90 -34.42 1.31 24.05
N TYR A 91 -33.23 0.78 23.86
CA TYR A 91 -31.98 1.52 23.69
C TYR A 91 -31.37 1.17 22.35
N LYS A 92 -30.82 2.17 21.67
CA LYS A 92 -30.06 2.01 20.44
C LYS A 92 -28.59 2.27 20.74
N ILE A 93 -27.76 1.30 20.40
CA ILE A 93 -26.30 1.38 20.53
C ILE A 93 -25.75 1.77 19.17
N TYR A 94 -24.97 2.85 19.10
CA TYR A 94 -24.31 3.34 17.90
C TYR A 94 -22.81 3.40 18.08
N LEU A 95 -22.07 3.15 17.00
CA LEU A 95 -20.71 3.64 16.86
C LEU A 95 -20.79 4.99 16.16
N PHE A 96 -20.25 6.04 16.77
CA PHE A 96 -20.23 7.38 16.21
C PHE A 96 -18.79 7.80 15.94
N ASN A 97 -18.47 7.99 14.67
CA ASN A 97 -17.18 8.48 14.22
C ASN A 97 -17.29 9.97 13.95
N SER A 98 -16.73 10.78 14.84
CA SER A 98 -16.61 12.23 14.68
C SER A 98 -15.24 12.64 14.14
N SER A 99 -14.48 11.71 13.57
CA SER A 99 -13.17 11.97 12.97
C SER A 99 -13.22 12.06 11.45
N ALA A 100 -12.17 12.65 10.88
CA ALA A 100 -11.95 12.68 9.43
C ALA A 100 -11.52 11.32 8.82
N TYR A 101 -11.39 10.25 9.63
CA TYR A 101 -10.93 8.94 9.18
C TYR A 101 -12.10 8.03 8.82
N ASN A 102 -11.89 7.14 7.85
CA ASN A 102 -12.73 5.96 7.70
C ASN A 102 -12.32 4.92 8.74
N VAL A 103 -13.31 4.17 9.23
CA VAL A 103 -13.16 3.19 10.31
C VAL A 103 -13.64 1.83 9.85
N LEU A 104 -12.76 0.84 9.83
CA LEU A 104 -13.13 -0.58 9.83
C LEU A 104 -13.34 -1.00 11.28
N PHE A 105 -14.49 -1.58 11.63
CA PHE A 105 -14.82 -1.89 13.01
C PHE A 105 -15.36 -3.32 13.24
N SER A 106 -15.20 -3.81 14.46
CA SER A 106 -15.93 -4.93 15.04
C SER A 106 -16.60 -4.51 16.36
N TYR A 107 -17.80 -5.01 16.62
CA TYR A 107 -18.52 -4.86 17.89
C TYR A 107 -18.90 -6.23 18.43
N SER A 108 -18.44 -6.52 19.64
CA SER A 108 -18.65 -7.80 20.31
C SER A 108 -19.15 -7.60 21.74
N ILE A 109 -19.90 -8.59 22.25
CA ILE A 109 -20.28 -8.68 23.66
C ILE A 109 -19.51 -9.79 24.33
N LYS A 110 -19.22 -9.63 25.62
CA LYS A 110 -18.68 -10.72 26.44
C LYS A 110 -19.82 -11.59 26.97
N ASP A 111 -19.67 -12.89 26.81
CA ASP A 111 -20.52 -13.91 27.39
C ASP A 111 -19.62 -14.91 28.15
N GLU A 112 -19.73 -14.93 29.47
CA GLU A 112 -18.83 -15.64 30.38
C GLU A 112 -17.33 -15.38 30.09
N GLU A 113 -16.61 -16.35 29.53
CA GLU A 113 -15.18 -16.25 29.18
C GLU A 113 -14.93 -15.87 27.72
N TYR A 114 -15.98 -15.80 26.90
CA TYR A 114 -15.88 -15.64 25.45
C TYR A 114 -16.40 -14.29 24.98
N PHE A 115 -16.01 -13.89 23.77
CA PHE A 115 -16.60 -12.75 23.07
C PHE A 115 -17.34 -13.22 21.83
N GLN A 116 -18.55 -12.70 21.62
CA GLN A 116 -19.34 -12.92 20.42
C GLN A 116 -19.48 -11.60 19.65
N THR A 117 -19.00 -11.58 18.41
CA THR A 117 -19.19 -10.44 17.50
C THR A 117 -20.63 -10.36 17.03
N LEU A 118 -21.26 -9.21 17.25
CA LEU A 118 -22.65 -8.94 16.85
C LEU A 118 -22.76 -8.12 15.58
N LYS A 119 -21.79 -7.23 15.32
CA LYS A 119 -21.73 -6.43 14.10
C LYS A 119 -20.29 -6.10 13.76
N HIS A 120 -19.99 -6.01 12.47
CA HIS A 120 -18.72 -5.53 11.94
C HIS A 120 -18.97 -4.83 10.61
N GLY A 121 -18.01 -4.04 10.14
CA GLY A 121 -18.12 -3.38 8.84
C GLY A 121 -17.27 -2.13 8.75
N GLU A 122 -17.69 -1.24 7.86
CA GLU A 122 -17.04 0.04 7.62
C GLU A 122 -17.95 1.19 8.08
N LEU A 123 -17.34 2.27 8.52
CA LEU A 123 -17.98 3.51 8.95
C LEU A 123 -17.18 4.69 8.39
N GLY A 124 -17.82 5.54 7.59
CA GLY A 124 -17.17 6.70 7.00
C GLY A 124 -16.84 7.79 8.02
N ALA A 125 -16.05 8.76 7.60
CA ALA A 125 -15.76 9.97 8.36
C ALA A 125 -17.04 10.73 8.73
N TYR A 126 -17.13 11.24 9.95
CA TYR A 126 -18.27 12.02 10.46
C TYR A 126 -19.64 11.30 10.39
N GLN A 127 -19.64 9.97 10.37
CA GLN A 127 -20.86 9.16 10.32
C GLN A 127 -21.11 8.41 11.63
N LYS A 128 -22.35 7.95 11.79
CA LYS A 128 -22.71 6.96 12.82
C LYS A 128 -23.37 5.74 12.19
N ILE A 129 -23.22 4.60 12.84
CA ILE A 129 -23.90 3.36 12.46
C ILE A 129 -24.59 2.73 13.65
N LEU A 130 -25.84 2.30 13.47
CA LEU A 130 -26.57 1.54 14.46
C LEU A 130 -25.93 0.16 14.61
N LEU A 131 -25.42 -0.16 15.80
CA LEU A 131 -24.86 -1.46 16.12
C LEU A 131 -25.96 -2.46 16.48
N LYS A 132 -26.85 -2.07 17.39
CA LYS A 132 -27.95 -2.93 17.87
C LYS A 132 -29.03 -2.11 18.56
N GLN A 133 -30.28 -2.57 18.47
CA GLN A 133 -31.38 -2.11 19.33
C GLN A 133 -31.65 -3.19 20.38
N VAL A 134 -31.75 -2.79 21.65
CA VAL A 134 -31.80 -3.69 22.81
C VAL A 134 -32.70 -3.15 23.90
N LYS A 135 -33.13 -4.02 24.82
CA LYS A 135 -33.82 -3.63 26.06
C LYS A 135 -32.81 -3.50 27.20
N ILE A 136 -33.21 -2.87 28.30
CA ILE A 136 -32.34 -2.70 29.49
C ILE A 136 -31.77 -4.03 30.03
N GLN A 137 -32.52 -5.12 29.91
CA GLN A 137 -32.09 -6.46 30.35
C GLN A 137 -30.84 -6.95 29.61
N PHE A 138 -30.63 -6.50 28.37
CA PHE A 138 -29.44 -6.85 27.59
C PHE A 138 -28.15 -6.37 28.28
N PHE A 139 -28.14 -5.16 28.84
CA PHE A 139 -26.97 -4.63 29.56
C PHE A 139 -26.74 -5.33 30.91
N LYS A 140 -27.77 -5.97 31.46
CA LYS A 140 -27.66 -6.79 32.66
C LYS A 140 -27.03 -8.15 32.36
N GLU A 141 -27.37 -8.73 31.21
CA GLU A 141 -26.83 -10.01 30.76
C GLU A 141 -25.42 -9.86 30.18
N TYR A 142 -25.20 -8.81 29.39
CA TYR A 142 -23.95 -8.53 28.71
C TYR A 142 -23.44 -7.13 29.09
N SER A 143 -22.72 -7.04 30.20
CA SER A 143 -22.22 -5.75 30.67
C SER A 143 -20.90 -5.32 30.04
N TYR A 144 -20.20 -6.17 29.30
CA TYR A 144 -18.92 -5.83 28.67
C TYR A 144 -19.03 -5.84 27.15
N HIS A 145 -18.69 -4.70 26.56
CA HIS A 145 -18.81 -4.41 25.14
C HIS A 145 -17.42 -4.14 24.57
N LYS A 146 -16.94 -4.99 23.66
CA LYS A 146 -15.67 -4.80 22.97
C LYS A 146 -15.89 -4.12 21.64
N ILE A 147 -15.14 -3.05 21.38
CA ILE A 147 -15.08 -2.36 20.07
C ILE A 147 -13.64 -2.41 19.58
N GLU A 148 -13.45 -2.85 18.35
CA GLU A 148 -12.16 -2.88 17.67
C GLU A 148 -12.24 -1.99 16.44
N CYS A 149 -11.28 -1.09 16.24
CA CYS A 149 -11.29 -0.19 15.09
C CYS A 149 -9.90 -0.08 14.43
N LEU A 150 -9.90 -0.07 13.10
CA LEU A 150 -8.77 0.29 12.24
C LEU A 150 -9.12 1.56 11.47
N PHE A 151 -8.19 2.51 11.41
CA PHE A 151 -8.43 3.82 10.81
C PHE A 151 -7.65 3.99 9.51
N TYR A 152 -8.29 4.54 8.50
CA TYR A 152 -7.66 4.82 7.22
C TYR A 152 -8.24 6.05 6.53
N LYS A 153 -7.49 6.65 5.62
CA LYS A 153 -7.99 7.61 4.62
C LYS A 153 -7.53 7.14 3.24
N ASN A 154 -8.30 7.47 2.20
CA ASN A 154 -7.88 7.24 0.81
C ASN A 154 -6.87 8.31 0.33
N THR A 155 -6.33 9.10 1.26
CA THR A 155 -5.37 10.19 1.02
C THR A 155 -4.09 9.93 1.81
N HIS A 156 -3.09 10.81 1.71
CA HIS A 156 -2.00 10.79 2.67
C HIS A 156 -2.54 11.13 4.06
N PHE A 157 -2.19 10.33 5.07
CA PHE A 157 -2.56 10.56 6.46
C PHE A 157 -1.47 10.01 7.39
N LYS A 158 -1.40 10.53 8.61
CA LYS A 158 -0.57 9.93 9.66
C LYS A 158 -1.29 8.70 10.21
N THR A 159 -0.61 7.55 10.13
CA THR A 159 -1.17 6.28 10.61
C THR A 159 -1.66 6.41 12.06
N GLN A 160 -2.75 5.72 12.35
CA GLN A 160 -3.32 5.65 13.68
C GLN A 160 -3.14 4.23 14.21
N MET A 161 -2.91 4.11 15.52
CA MET A 161 -2.96 2.81 16.15
C MET A 161 -4.37 2.23 16.05
N PRO A 162 -4.50 0.92 15.77
CA PRO A 162 -5.73 0.19 16.04
C PRO A 162 -6.16 0.41 17.49
N ILE A 163 -7.46 0.54 17.72
CA ILE A 163 -7.99 0.52 19.09
C ILE A 163 -8.73 -0.79 19.34
N VAL A 164 -8.61 -1.27 20.58
CA VAL A 164 -9.38 -2.39 21.11
C VAL A 164 -9.83 -1.97 22.50
N GLU A 165 -11.06 -1.50 22.60
CA GLU A 165 -11.62 -0.98 23.85
C GLU A 165 -12.72 -1.90 24.38
N ILE A 166 -12.70 -2.16 25.69
CA ILE A 166 -13.75 -2.93 26.37
C ILE A 166 -14.45 -2.00 27.36
N VAL A 167 -15.66 -1.58 27.00
CA VAL A 167 -16.49 -0.68 27.80
C VAL A 167 -17.43 -1.50 28.67
N ASN A 168 -17.47 -1.21 29.97
CA ASN A 168 -18.47 -1.79 30.87
C ASN A 168 -19.75 -0.92 30.87
N ILE A 169 -20.83 -1.45 30.33
CA ILE A 169 -22.14 -0.81 30.27
C ILE A 169 -23.14 -1.71 31.00
N SER A 170 -23.45 -1.35 32.23
CA SER A 170 -24.49 -2.00 33.03
C SER A 170 -25.64 -1.03 33.31
N PRO A 171 -26.83 -1.49 33.76
CA PRO A 171 -27.89 -0.60 34.21
C PRO A 171 -27.43 0.38 35.30
N LYS A 172 -26.50 -0.05 36.17
CA LYS A 172 -25.87 0.82 37.17
C LYS A 172 -25.00 1.89 36.51
N THR A 173 -24.14 1.50 35.57
CA THR A 173 -23.29 2.44 34.82
C THR A 173 -24.13 3.50 34.13
N LEU A 174 -25.22 3.11 33.46
CA LEU A 174 -26.13 4.05 32.79
C LEU A 174 -26.82 5.00 33.78
N ALA A 175 -27.27 4.49 34.94
CA ALA A 175 -27.89 5.33 35.96
C ALA A 175 -26.94 6.36 36.58
N GLU A 176 -25.66 6.03 36.71
CA GLU A 176 -24.61 6.90 37.25
C GLU A 176 -24.01 7.85 36.20
N SER A 177 -24.24 7.57 34.91
CA SER A 177 -23.68 8.35 33.79
C SER A 177 -24.46 9.63 33.53
N LYS A 178 -23.74 10.70 33.18
CA LYS A 178 -24.35 11.94 32.69
C LYS A 178 -24.81 11.74 31.26
N VAL A 179 -26.04 12.18 30.97
CA VAL A 179 -26.56 12.25 29.61
C VAL A 179 -26.14 13.56 28.93
N ILE A 180 -25.94 13.49 27.63
CA ILE A 180 -25.49 14.61 26.80
C ILE A 180 -26.51 14.83 25.68
N LYS A 181 -26.89 16.08 25.45
CA LYS A 181 -27.70 16.44 24.28
C LYS A 181 -26.77 16.69 23.09
N HIS A 182 -27.09 16.10 21.94
CA HIS A 182 -26.29 16.23 20.72
C HIS A 182 -27.24 16.24 19.52
N ASP A 183 -27.01 17.14 18.55
CA ASP A 183 -27.97 17.43 17.48
C ASP A 183 -28.24 16.24 16.54
N GLU A 184 -27.24 15.37 16.36
CA GLU A 184 -27.41 14.13 15.60
C GLU A 184 -28.36 13.11 16.25
N PHE A 185 -28.71 13.26 17.53
CA PHE A 185 -29.54 12.30 18.26
C PHE A 185 -30.85 12.95 18.69
N LYS A 186 -31.93 12.15 18.65
CA LYS A 186 -33.26 12.64 18.96
C LYS A 186 -33.41 12.90 20.46
N PHE A 187 -32.77 12.07 21.26
CA PHE A 187 -32.83 12.11 22.72
C PHE A 187 -31.44 12.31 23.31
N SER A 188 -31.38 12.71 24.58
CA SER A 188 -30.10 12.80 25.29
C SER A 188 -29.46 11.41 25.38
N VAL A 189 -28.16 11.34 25.06
CA VAL A 189 -27.43 10.08 24.91
C VAL A 189 -26.39 9.88 25.99
N TYR A 190 -26.00 8.63 26.21
CA TYR A 190 -24.81 8.26 26.96
C TYR A 190 -23.65 8.10 25.99
N GLY A 191 -22.58 8.88 26.16
CA GLY A 191 -21.38 8.81 25.32
C GLY A 191 -20.21 8.18 26.07
N PHE A 192 -19.58 7.18 25.45
CA PHE A 192 -18.35 6.56 25.92
C PHE A 192 -17.25 6.83 24.90
N LEU A 193 -16.22 7.57 25.31
CA LEU A 193 -15.07 7.88 24.46
C LEU A 193 -14.24 6.61 24.23
N LEU A 194 -13.95 6.30 22.97
CA LEU A 194 -13.08 5.18 22.58
C LEU A 194 -11.70 5.67 22.12
N LYS A 195 -11.63 6.82 21.45
CA LYS A 195 -10.38 7.44 21.00
C LYS A 195 -10.60 8.92 20.71
N ASP A 196 -9.66 9.75 21.12
CA ASP A 196 -9.53 11.19 20.84
C ASP A 196 -8.10 11.57 20.42
N GLU A 197 -7.10 10.76 20.74
CA GLU A 197 -5.70 11.03 20.40
C GLU A 197 -5.32 10.54 18.99
N PHE A 198 -5.39 11.41 17.99
CA PHE A 198 -5.02 11.09 16.60
C PHE A 198 -3.58 11.51 16.19
N LEU A 199 -2.71 11.84 17.15
CA LEU A 199 -1.42 12.49 16.89
C LEU A 199 -0.17 11.62 17.11
N MET A 200 -0.30 10.39 17.60
CA MET A 200 0.88 9.61 18.03
C MET A 200 1.57 8.83 16.89
N GLN A 201 2.90 9.02 16.79
CA GLN A 201 3.81 8.14 16.06
C GLN A 201 4.56 7.26 17.07
N THR A 202 4.54 5.95 16.87
CA THR A 202 5.54 5.07 17.48
C THR A 202 6.56 4.67 16.44
N ASN A 203 7.82 4.99 16.71
CA ASN A 203 8.93 4.34 16.03
C ASN A 203 9.06 2.93 16.59
N VAL A 204 8.95 1.92 15.74
CA VAL A 204 9.32 0.55 16.12
C VAL A 204 10.83 0.46 15.99
N GLU A 205 11.52 0.47 17.12
CA GLU A 205 12.94 0.12 17.14
C GLU A 205 13.08 -1.38 16.85
N GLN A 206 14.02 -1.74 15.98
CA GLN A 206 14.27 -3.13 15.58
C GLN A 206 15.08 -3.86 16.67
N GLU A 207 14.57 -3.90 17.89
CA GLU A 207 15.15 -4.70 18.97
C GLU A 207 14.32 -5.98 19.15
N LEU A 208 14.77 -7.07 18.52
CA LEU A 208 14.21 -8.41 18.76
C LEU A 208 15.00 -9.08 19.88
N SER A 209 14.31 -9.62 20.89
CA SER A 209 14.97 -10.46 21.88
C SER A 209 15.46 -11.77 21.22
N LEU A 210 16.48 -12.41 21.79
CA LEU A 210 16.94 -13.74 21.32
C LEU A 210 15.81 -14.78 21.29
N VAL A 211 14.80 -14.62 22.17
CA VAL A 211 13.60 -15.45 22.23
C VAL A 211 12.69 -15.19 21.03
N ASP A 212 12.52 -13.94 20.61
CA ASP A 212 11.72 -13.58 19.43
C ASP A 212 12.39 -14.07 18.15
N ILE A 213 13.72 -13.99 18.07
CA ILE A 213 14.50 -14.60 16.97
C ILE A 213 14.30 -16.11 16.91
N ALA A 214 14.30 -16.80 18.05
CA ALA A 214 14.08 -18.25 18.11
C ALA A 214 12.63 -18.64 17.75
N LYS A 215 11.63 -17.86 18.21
CA LYS A 215 10.21 -18.04 17.84
C LYS A 215 9.98 -17.79 16.36
N LEU A 216 10.53 -16.71 15.80
CA LEU A 216 10.45 -16.42 14.36
C LEU A 216 11.08 -17.53 13.52
N LYS A 217 12.19 -18.13 13.98
CA LYS A 217 12.83 -19.28 13.33
C LYS A 217 12.03 -20.59 13.44
N SER A 218 11.15 -20.72 14.43
CA SER A 218 10.37 -21.94 14.67
C SER A 218 8.97 -21.92 14.03
N ILE A 219 8.49 -20.75 13.58
CA ILE A 219 7.28 -20.63 12.76
C ILE A 219 7.50 -21.39 11.45
N LYS A 220 6.80 -22.53 11.28
CA LYS A 220 6.69 -23.24 10.00
C LYS A 220 5.41 -22.77 9.33
N GLU A 221 5.51 -22.15 8.16
CA GLU A 221 4.35 -21.76 7.36
C GLU A 221 3.45 -22.98 7.05
N PHE A 222 2.14 -22.79 7.10
CA PHE A 222 1.20 -23.72 6.49
C PHE A 222 1.32 -23.58 4.98
N ASN A 223 2.16 -24.42 4.37
CA ASN A 223 2.38 -24.45 2.93
C ASN A 223 1.10 -24.91 2.20
N SER A 224 0.15 -23.99 1.96
CA SER A 224 -0.51 -24.04 0.65
C SER A 224 0.61 -23.80 -0.36
N ARG A 225 0.80 -24.73 -1.31
CA ARG A 225 1.93 -24.70 -2.25
C ARG A 225 1.84 -23.48 -3.16
N SER A 226 2.24 -22.31 -2.68
CA SER A 226 2.78 -21.26 -3.53
C SER A 226 4.27 -21.55 -3.65
N LYS A 227 4.70 -22.00 -4.83
CA LYS A 227 6.12 -22.19 -5.12
C LYS A 227 6.76 -20.82 -5.31
N THR A 228 7.08 -20.11 -4.24
CA THR A 228 8.09 -19.05 -4.30
C THR A 228 9.45 -19.69 -4.05
N SER A 229 10.11 -20.08 -5.14
CA SER A 229 11.42 -20.70 -5.10
C SER A 229 12.48 -19.71 -4.60
N LYS A 230 13.14 -20.06 -3.49
CA LYS A 230 14.40 -19.43 -3.06
C LYS A 230 15.58 -19.68 -4.02
N SER A 231 15.37 -20.31 -5.18
CA SER A 231 16.41 -20.56 -6.18
C SER A 231 16.50 -19.49 -7.28
N ASN A 232 15.54 -18.55 -7.36
CA ASN A 232 15.52 -17.63 -8.50
C ASN A 232 16.60 -16.55 -8.45
N LYS A 233 17.04 -16.06 -7.29
CA LYS A 233 18.06 -14.99 -7.25
C LYS A 233 19.45 -15.47 -7.68
N GLU A 234 19.88 -16.66 -7.24
CA GLU A 234 21.14 -17.26 -7.67
C GLU A 234 21.10 -17.71 -9.13
N TYR A 235 19.99 -18.30 -9.58
CA TYR A 235 19.79 -18.64 -10.99
C TYR A 235 19.80 -17.39 -11.87
N LEU A 236 19.07 -16.32 -11.50
CA LEU A 236 19.09 -15.06 -12.26
C LEU A 236 20.48 -14.45 -12.31
N LYS A 237 21.25 -14.50 -11.21
CA LYS A 237 22.64 -14.01 -11.19
C LYS A 237 23.57 -14.87 -12.07
N SER A 238 23.35 -16.18 -12.14
CA SER A 238 24.10 -17.06 -13.06
C SER A 238 23.81 -16.80 -14.55
N LEU A 239 22.74 -16.06 -14.86
CA LEU A 239 22.38 -15.65 -16.22
C LEU A 239 22.92 -14.26 -16.56
N GLU A 240 23.78 -13.67 -15.73
CA GLU A 240 24.47 -12.40 -15.99
C GLU A 240 25.99 -12.63 -16.06
N LYS A 241 26.67 -12.00 -17.03
CA LYS A 241 28.13 -12.08 -17.22
C LYS A 241 28.75 -10.71 -17.47
N GLU A 242 29.96 -10.51 -16.98
CA GLU A 242 30.79 -9.34 -17.30
C GLU A 242 32.07 -9.81 -17.98
N VAL A 243 32.48 -9.14 -19.05
CA VAL A 243 33.66 -9.47 -19.84
C VAL A 243 34.48 -8.21 -20.06
N ASP A 244 35.71 -8.21 -19.55
CA ASP A 244 36.67 -7.16 -19.81
C ASP A 244 37.39 -7.44 -21.14
N LEU A 245 37.36 -6.46 -22.05
CA LEU A 245 37.98 -6.52 -23.36
C LEU A 245 39.27 -5.71 -23.42
N HIS A 246 39.79 -5.15 -22.33
CA HIS A 246 41.10 -4.50 -22.36
C HIS A 246 42.18 -5.51 -22.75
N ILE A 247 43.04 -5.13 -23.70
CA ILE A 247 44.08 -6.03 -24.25
C ILE A 247 44.99 -6.64 -23.17
N THR A 248 45.24 -5.91 -22.08
CA THR A 248 46.06 -6.36 -20.94
C THR A 248 45.40 -7.49 -20.15
N GLU A 249 44.09 -7.64 -20.24
CA GLU A 249 43.35 -8.76 -19.64
C GLU A 249 43.33 -9.98 -20.58
N LEU A 250 43.52 -9.77 -21.89
CA LEU A 250 43.45 -10.83 -22.89
C LEU A 250 44.80 -11.50 -23.17
N ILE A 251 45.90 -10.76 -23.02
CA ILE A 251 47.26 -11.26 -23.28
C ILE A 251 48.26 -10.72 -22.25
N GLU A 252 49.21 -11.57 -21.86
CA GLU A 252 50.22 -11.25 -20.84
C GLU A 252 51.27 -10.22 -21.31
N ASN A 253 51.58 -10.20 -22.61
CA ASN A 253 52.54 -9.26 -23.19
C ASN A 253 52.04 -8.65 -24.51
N PRO A 254 51.45 -7.45 -24.49
CA PRO A 254 51.00 -6.75 -25.69
C PRO A 254 52.12 -6.03 -26.46
N GLU A 255 53.37 -6.03 -25.97
CA GLU A 255 54.47 -5.32 -26.62
C GLU A 255 54.80 -5.94 -27.99
N GLY A 256 54.60 -5.14 -29.05
CA GLY A 256 54.89 -5.53 -30.44
C GLY A 256 53.67 -5.74 -31.33
N LEU A 257 52.45 -5.74 -30.77
CA LEU A 257 51.23 -5.80 -31.57
C LEU A 257 50.87 -4.44 -32.16
N SER A 258 50.43 -4.44 -33.41
CA SER A 258 49.81 -3.27 -34.02
C SER A 258 48.42 -3.02 -33.43
N ASN A 259 47.97 -1.76 -33.49
CA ASN A 259 46.60 -1.38 -33.08
C ASN A 259 45.52 -2.20 -33.81
N PHE A 260 45.79 -2.66 -35.03
CA PHE A 260 44.88 -3.49 -35.80
C PHE A 260 44.82 -4.92 -35.24
N GLU A 261 45.96 -5.50 -34.90
CA GLU A 261 46.04 -6.83 -34.29
C GLU A 261 45.39 -6.85 -32.89
N MET A 262 45.67 -5.83 -32.07
CA MET A 262 45.03 -5.68 -30.75
C MET A 262 43.51 -5.61 -30.88
N LEU A 263 43.00 -4.78 -31.80
CA LEU A 263 41.57 -4.64 -32.04
C LEU A 263 40.94 -5.97 -32.49
N ASN A 264 41.61 -6.73 -33.36
CA ASN A 264 41.10 -8.02 -33.81
C ASN A 264 41.02 -9.04 -32.66
N ILE A 265 42.05 -9.10 -31.79
CA ILE A 265 42.04 -9.97 -30.61
C ILE A 265 40.87 -9.63 -29.68
N GLN A 266 40.63 -8.34 -29.44
CA GLN A 266 39.52 -7.87 -28.60
C GLN A 266 38.15 -8.21 -29.22
N LEU A 267 38.02 -8.08 -30.54
CA LEU A 267 36.79 -8.40 -31.26
C LEU A 267 36.54 -9.91 -31.36
N GLU A 268 37.58 -10.71 -31.54
CA GLU A 268 37.47 -12.18 -31.51
C GLU A 268 37.01 -12.66 -30.13
N LYS A 269 37.54 -12.08 -29.05
CA LYS A 269 37.06 -12.36 -27.70
C LYS A 269 35.59 -11.95 -27.54
N PHE A 270 35.22 -10.77 -28.01
CA PHE A 270 33.83 -10.30 -27.97
C PHE A 270 32.88 -11.27 -28.69
N ASP A 271 33.21 -11.67 -29.92
CA ASP A 271 32.37 -12.56 -30.74
C ASP A 271 32.17 -13.92 -30.04
N ASN A 272 33.26 -14.52 -29.54
CA ASN A 272 33.20 -15.79 -28.81
C ASN A 272 32.35 -15.72 -27.53
N GLU A 273 32.48 -14.64 -26.77
CA GLU A 273 31.76 -14.46 -25.50
C GLU A 273 30.28 -14.14 -25.71
N LEU A 274 29.96 -13.42 -26.79
CA LEU A 274 28.57 -13.17 -27.18
C LEU A 274 27.90 -14.47 -27.64
N ASP A 275 28.56 -15.27 -28.47
CA ASP A 275 28.04 -16.55 -28.93
C ASP A 275 27.84 -17.54 -27.77
N ASP A 276 28.78 -17.61 -26.84
CA ASP A 276 28.66 -18.43 -25.62
C ASP A 276 27.46 -17.99 -24.76
N ALA A 277 27.26 -16.68 -24.60
CA ALA A 277 26.16 -16.13 -23.83
C ALA A 277 24.79 -16.40 -24.48
N VAL A 278 24.71 -16.30 -25.82
CA VAL A 278 23.50 -16.63 -26.59
C VAL A 278 23.22 -18.12 -26.52
N PHE A 279 24.23 -18.97 -26.68
CA PHE A 279 24.09 -20.42 -26.58
C PHE A 279 23.61 -20.87 -25.19
N LYS A 280 24.13 -20.24 -24.13
CA LYS A 280 23.72 -20.52 -22.74
C LYS A 280 22.39 -19.86 -22.35
N ASN A 281 21.76 -19.11 -23.26
CA ASN A 281 20.53 -18.37 -23.03
C ASN A 281 20.62 -17.46 -21.78
N MET A 282 21.76 -16.77 -21.64
CA MET A 282 21.98 -15.80 -20.57
C MET A 282 20.99 -14.65 -20.72
N LYS A 283 20.67 -13.92 -19.63
CA LYS A 283 19.79 -12.74 -19.72
C LYS A 283 20.54 -11.50 -20.15
N LYS A 284 21.78 -11.37 -19.68
CA LYS A 284 22.55 -10.14 -19.80
C LYS A 284 24.05 -10.43 -19.83
N ILE A 285 24.76 -9.74 -20.72
CA ILE A 285 26.22 -9.69 -20.73
C ILE A 285 26.68 -8.23 -20.85
N VAL A 286 27.71 -7.85 -20.08
CA VAL A 286 28.29 -6.49 -20.11
C VAL A 286 29.72 -6.59 -20.61
N PHE A 287 30.02 -5.88 -21.69
CA PHE A 287 31.36 -5.78 -22.26
C PHE A 287 32.03 -4.47 -21.86
N ILE A 288 33.18 -4.56 -21.20
CA ILE A 288 33.96 -3.42 -20.74
C ILE A 288 35.07 -3.18 -21.78
N HIS A 289 34.99 -2.11 -22.55
CA HIS A 289 35.91 -1.81 -23.67
C HIS A 289 36.73 -0.52 -23.46
N GLY A 290 36.47 0.20 -22.37
CA GLY A 290 37.17 1.44 -22.01
C GLY A 290 36.66 2.66 -22.79
N VAL A 291 37.18 3.85 -22.47
CA VAL A 291 36.74 5.11 -23.11
C VAL A 291 37.48 5.40 -24.42
N GLY A 292 38.79 5.10 -24.47
CA GLY A 292 39.65 5.12 -25.66
C GLY A 292 39.37 6.19 -26.74
N ASN A 293 39.65 5.84 -28.00
CA ASN A 293 39.26 6.63 -29.19
C ASN A 293 37.89 6.17 -29.77
N GLY A 294 37.16 5.31 -29.05
CA GLY A 294 35.82 4.82 -29.45
C GLY A 294 35.78 3.77 -30.59
N ARG A 295 36.90 3.39 -31.20
CA ARG A 295 36.92 2.43 -32.32
C ARG A 295 36.38 1.05 -31.94
N LEU A 296 36.79 0.49 -30.80
CA LEU A 296 36.29 -0.80 -30.32
C LEU A 296 34.78 -0.77 -30.03
N LYS A 297 34.28 0.31 -29.41
CA LYS A 297 32.84 0.53 -29.18
C LYS A 297 32.06 0.52 -30.50
N GLN A 298 32.54 1.24 -31.52
CA GLN A 298 31.87 1.33 -32.81
C GLN A 298 31.76 -0.05 -33.48
N GLU A 299 32.86 -0.79 -33.54
CA GLU A 299 32.93 -2.14 -34.10
C GLU A 299 32.00 -3.14 -33.36
N ILE A 300 31.93 -3.04 -32.03
CA ILE A 300 31.00 -3.83 -31.20
C ILE A 300 29.54 -3.50 -31.56
N ILE A 301 29.19 -2.22 -31.65
CA ILE A 301 27.83 -1.78 -32.00
C ILE A 301 27.45 -2.24 -33.42
N GLU A 302 28.36 -2.19 -34.38
CA GLU A 302 28.10 -2.65 -35.75
C GLU A 302 27.83 -4.16 -35.83
N ARG A 303 28.53 -4.96 -35.04
CA ARG A 303 28.27 -6.40 -34.90
C ARG A 303 26.93 -6.64 -34.23
N LEU A 304 26.66 -6.00 -33.08
CA LEU A 304 25.40 -6.18 -32.33
C LEU A 304 24.15 -5.82 -33.14
N LYS A 305 24.23 -4.81 -34.03
CA LYS A 305 23.13 -4.48 -34.95
C LYS A 305 22.81 -5.58 -35.95
N LYS A 306 23.79 -6.42 -36.30
CA LYS A 306 23.64 -7.55 -37.23
C LYS A 306 23.24 -8.84 -36.52
N THR A 307 23.52 -8.95 -35.22
CA THR A 307 23.16 -10.09 -34.39
C THR A 307 21.65 -10.09 -34.10
N LYS A 308 20.97 -11.20 -34.38
CA LYS A 308 19.55 -11.38 -34.06
C LYS A 308 19.39 -11.89 -32.63
N GLY A 309 18.26 -11.57 -32.01
CA GLY A 309 17.95 -12.06 -30.65
C GLY A 309 18.70 -11.33 -29.55
N VAL A 310 19.22 -10.13 -29.82
CA VAL A 310 19.87 -9.29 -28.80
C VAL A 310 19.38 -7.84 -28.89
N THR A 311 19.40 -7.16 -27.76
CA THR A 311 19.27 -5.71 -27.65
C THR A 311 20.47 -5.16 -26.90
N PHE A 312 20.85 -3.91 -27.12
CA PHE A 312 22.00 -3.33 -26.44
C PHE A 312 21.79 -1.87 -26.07
N GLN A 313 22.49 -1.45 -25.03
CA GLN A 313 22.49 -0.10 -24.48
C GLN A 313 23.86 0.21 -23.88
N ASP A 314 24.14 1.48 -23.60
CA ASP A 314 25.32 1.83 -22.82
C ASP A 314 25.25 1.20 -21.41
N GLY A 315 26.41 0.78 -20.90
CA GLY A 315 26.53 0.26 -19.54
C GLY A 315 26.16 1.31 -18.48
N SER A 316 25.94 0.85 -17.25
CA SER A 316 25.63 1.73 -16.12
C SER A 316 26.74 2.78 -15.94
N TYR A 317 26.39 4.06 -16.07
CA TYR A 317 27.34 5.17 -15.90
C TYR A 317 27.99 5.17 -14.52
N LYS A 318 27.25 4.74 -13.48
CA LYS A 318 27.74 4.67 -12.10
C LYS A 318 28.84 3.62 -11.92
N ASP A 319 28.74 2.51 -12.65
CA ASP A 319 29.60 1.34 -12.45
C ASP A 319 30.78 1.32 -13.44
N TYR A 320 30.59 1.82 -14.66
CA TYR A 320 31.58 1.72 -15.74
C TYR A 320 31.85 3.03 -16.51
N GLY A 321 31.24 4.15 -16.10
CA GLY A 321 31.32 5.41 -16.85
C GLY A 321 30.80 5.26 -18.28
N PHE A 322 31.55 5.75 -19.28
CA PHE A 322 31.22 5.62 -20.71
C PHE A 322 31.85 4.38 -21.38
N GLY A 323 32.55 3.54 -20.62
CA GLY A 323 33.46 2.51 -21.14
C GLY A 323 32.87 1.10 -21.25
N ALA A 324 31.55 0.94 -21.22
CA ALA A 324 30.91 -0.37 -21.28
C ALA A 324 29.65 -0.38 -22.16
N THR A 325 29.36 -1.55 -22.73
CA THR A 325 28.15 -1.82 -23.51
C THR A 325 27.43 -3.01 -22.86
N GLN A 326 26.17 -2.80 -22.46
CA GLN A 326 25.31 -3.87 -21.97
C GLN A 326 24.51 -4.47 -23.13
N VAL A 327 24.50 -5.79 -23.21
CA VAL A 327 23.74 -6.57 -24.19
C VAL A 327 22.74 -7.45 -23.43
N ASN A 328 21.47 -7.34 -23.78
CA ASN A 328 20.41 -8.22 -23.28
C ASN A 328 20.06 -9.22 -24.38
N ILE A 329 20.03 -10.51 -24.04
CA ILE A 329 19.71 -11.60 -24.95
C ILE A 329 18.22 -11.93 -24.79
N LEU A 330 17.50 -12.02 -25.91
CA LEU A 330 16.03 -12.09 -25.99
C LEU A 330 15.48 -13.51 -26.00
#